data_AF-A0A183M7K3-F1
#
_entry.id   AF-A0A183M7K3-F1
#
_cell.length_a   1.000
_cell.length_b   1.000
_cell.length_c   1.000
_cell.angle_alpha   90.00
_cell.angle_beta   90.00
_cell.angle_gamma   90.00
#
_symmetry.space_group_name_H-M   'P 1'
#
loop_
_entity.id
_entity.type
_entity.pdbx_description
1 polymer ?
#
loop_
_entity_poly.entity_id
_entity_poly.type
_entity_poly.pdbx_seq_one_letter_code
_entity_poly.pdbx_strand_id
1 'polypeptide(L)'
;CSTDLAELPSTLFEHFALDPRVVSEYARHWKTGQKPDPNEIIALQQLSIGLGLGQSLEATYAILDQVLHSGPIENTLLPYTKLTHESNGLWPASSKLLSDIQYKVGLSDWSSCSPAHLGAWPHRFTHLVNYGGRYYAYLMAKAGANLVWRRYFSKDPWCSSSGQLYMEKLLCHGGEYPPAILLSDLLNCDDEINSHNVLLSPKKLAEGLTDQLEEMEMASTSLLNRIESPSLFRPESCH
;
A
#
# COMPACT_ATOMS: atom_id res chain seq x y z
N CYS A 1 15.19 -15.11 -0.65
CA CYS A 1 15.19 -13.63 -0.79
C CYS A 1 14.90 -13.03 0.59
N SER A 2 15.48 -11.88 0.95
CA SER A 2 15.08 -11.18 2.19
C SER A 2 13.61 -10.78 2.09
N THR A 3 12.86 -10.91 3.18
CA THR A 3 11.41 -10.60 3.20
C THR A 3 11.15 -9.14 2.82
N ASP A 4 12.07 -8.22 3.16
CA ASP A 4 11.89 -6.76 3.06
C ASP A 4 11.49 -6.23 1.68
N LEU A 5 11.86 -6.93 0.61
CA LEU A 5 11.53 -6.56 -0.77
C LEU A 5 11.15 -7.78 -1.63
N ALA A 6 10.86 -8.92 -1.00
CA ALA A 6 10.40 -10.12 -1.71
C ALA A 6 9.08 -9.87 -2.44
N GLU A 7 8.26 -8.94 -1.93
CA GLU A 7 6.97 -8.54 -2.50
C GLU A 7 7.12 -7.49 -3.61
N LEU A 8 8.32 -6.96 -3.88
CA LEU A 8 8.50 -5.92 -4.90
C LEU A 8 8.03 -6.39 -6.29
N PRO A 9 8.38 -7.59 -6.78
CA PRO A 9 7.93 -8.03 -8.11
C PRO A 9 6.40 -8.17 -8.22
N SER A 10 5.75 -8.74 -7.20
CA SER A 10 4.29 -8.86 -7.18
C SER A 10 3.63 -7.49 -7.19
N THR A 11 4.08 -6.57 -6.32
CA THR A 11 3.54 -5.20 -6.28
C THR A 11 3.81 -4.42 -7.56
N LEU A 12 4.96 -4.64 -8.22
CA LEU A 12 5.23 -4.02 -9.52
C LEU A 12 4.22 -4.50 -10.59
N PHE A 13 3.90 -5.78 -10.62
CA PHE A 13 2.94 -6.33 -11.59
C PHE A 13 1.51 -5.85 -11.39
N GLU A 14 1.13 -5.41 -10.18
CA GLU A 14 -0.15 -4.74 -9.95
C GLU A 14 -0.26 -3.43 -10.76
N HIS A 15 0.83 -2.68 -10.91
CA HIS A 15 0.82 -1.48 -11.77
C HIS A 15 0.50 -1.83 -13.22
N PHE A 16 1.06 -2.91 -13.75
CA PHE A 16 0.73 -3.40 -15.09
C PHE A 16 -0.73 -3.85 -15.18
N ALA A 17 -1.22 -4.59 -14.18
CA ALA A 17 -2.60 -5.07 -14.15
C ALA A 17 -3.64 -3.93 -14.06
N LEU A 18 -3.24 -2.76 -13.58
CA LEU A 18 -4.13 -1.59 -13.45
C LEU A 18 -3.88 -0.50 -14.51
N ASP A 19 -2.83 -0.62 -15.34
CA ASP A 19 -2.55 0.36 -16.39
C ASP A 19 -3.60 0.25 -17.52
N PRO A 20 -4.32 1.33 -17.86
CA PRO A 20 -5.35 1.32 -18.90
C PRO A 20 -4.90 0.77 -20.26
N ARG A 21 -3.63 1.00 -20.62
CA ARG A 21 -3.05 0.53 -21.89
C ARG A 21 -2.88 -0.99 -21.86
N VAL A 22 -2.54 -1.56 -20.71
CA VAL A 22 -2.38 -3.00 -20.52
C VAL A 22 -3.74 -3.68 -20.34
N VAL A 23 -4.64 -3.10 -19.54
CA VAL A 23 -6.00 -3.62 -19.32
C VAL A 23 -6.77 -3.74 -20.63
N SER A 24 -6.62 -2.78 -21.53
CA SER A 24 -7.25 -2.81 -22.85
C SER A 24 -6.84 -4.03 -23.68
N GLU A 25 -5.68 -4.64 -23.42
CA GLU A 25 -5.18 -5.80 -24.15
C GLU A 25 -5.79 -7.12 -23.66
N TYR A 26 -6.02 -7.29 -22.35
CA TYR A 26 -6.50 -8.56 -21.81
C TYR A 26 -7.96 -8.55 -21.34
N ALA A 27 -8.50 -7.40 -20.92
CA ALA A 27 -9.87 -7.34 -20.42
C ALA A 27 -10.86 -7.51 -21.57
N ARG A 28 -11.80 -8.45 -21.41
CA ARG A 28 -12.83 -8.74 -22.41
C ARG A 28 -14.15 -9.01 -21.70
N HIS A 29 -15.25 -8.49 -22.23
CA HIS A 29 -16.57 -8.84 -21.74
C HIS A 29 -16.80 -10.35 -21.92
N TRP A 30 -17.12 -11.05 -20.84
CA TRP A 30 -17.10 -12.52 -20.78
C TRP A 30 -17.97 -13.22 -21.84
N LYS A 31 -19.05 -12.57 -22.28
CA LYS A 31 -19.98 -13.12 -23.28
C LYS A 31 -19.71 -12.65 -24.70
N THR A 32 -19.33 -11.38 -24.88
CA THR A 32 -19.24 -10.76 -26.21
C THR A 32 -17.80 -10.66 -26.73
N GLY A 33 -16.80 -10.85 -25.86
CA GLY A 33 -15.40 -10.70 -26.21
C GLY A 33 -15.02 -9.25 -26.55
N GLN A 34 -15.87 -8.27 -26.25
CA GLN A 34 -15.57 -6.87 -26.53
C GLN A 34 -14.56 -6.32 -25.52
N LYS A 35 -13.63 -5.48 -26.00
CA LYS A 35 -12.72 -4.72 -25.15
C LYS A 35 -13.49 -3.67 -24.32
N PRO A 36 -12.94 -3.18 -23.21
CA PRO A 36 -13.57 -2.15 -22.42
C PRO A 36 -13.81 -0.89 -23.25
N ASP A 37 -14.95 -0.26 -23.05
CA ASP A 37 -15.24 1.04 -23.64
C ASP A 37 -14.52 2.17 -22.88
N PRO A 38 -14.48 3.41 -23.44
CA PRO A 38 -13.80 4.53 -22.78
C PRO A 38 -14.34 4.86 -21.39
N ASN A 39 -15.63 4.66 -21.11
CA ASN A 39 -16.21 4.95 -19.80
C ASN A 39 -15.77 3.90 -18.78
N GLU A 40 -15.70 2.63 -19.17
CA GLU A 40 -15.17 1.55 -18.32
C GLU A 40 -13.69 1.78 -17.98
N ILE A 41 -12.90 2.28 -18.94
CA ILE A 41 -11.50 2.67 -18.69
C ILE A 41 -11.40 3.86 -17.72
N ILE A 42 -12.25 4.88 -17.86
CA ILE A 42 -12.29 6.01 -16.92
C ILE A 42 -12.68 5.52 -15.52
N ALA A 43 -13.67 4.63 -15.42
CA ALA A 43 -14.09 4.05 -14.15
C ALA A 43 -12.95 3.27 -13.49
N LEU A 44 -12.18 2.49 -14.24
CA LEU A 44 -10.98 1.81 -13.72
C LEU A 44 -9.94 2.81 -13.19
N GLN A 45 -9.67 3.90 -13.91
CA GLN A 45 -8.72 4.92 -13.46
C GLN A 45 -9.19 5.58 -12.16
N GLN A 46 -10.49 5.88 -12.06
CA GLN A 46 -11.11 6.44 -10.85
C GLN A 46 -11.03 5.45 -9.68
N LEU A 47 -11.31 4.17 -9.91
CA LEU A 47 -11.15 3.12 -8.90
C LEU A 47 -9.70 3.03 -8.43
N SER A 48 -8.74 3.02 -9.36
CA SER A 48 -7.31 2.95 -9.05
C SER A 48 -6.84 4.16 -8.21
N ILE A 49 -7.34 5.35 -8.52
CA ILE A 49 -7.11 6.55 -7.68
C ILE A 49 -7.79 6.37 -6.31
N GLY A 50 -9.01 5.85 -6.26
CA GLY A 50 -9.76 5.59 -5.02
C GLY A 50 -9.06 4.60 -4.08
N LEU A 51 -8.29 3.64 -4.60
CA LEU A 51 -7.47 2.71 -3.81
C LEU A 51 -6.37 3.40 -2.97
N GLY A 52 -6.12 4.69 -3.18
CA GLY A 52 -5.28 5.50 -2.29
C GLY A 52 -5.89 5.72 -0.91
N LEU A 53 -7.21 5.61 -0.76
CA LEU A 53 -7.88 5.79 0.52
C LEU A 53 -7.52 4.68 1.50
N GLY A 54 -7.09 5.07 2.70
CA GLY A 54 -6.82 4.14 3.77
C GLY A 54 -5.51 3.36 3.60
N GLN A 55 -4.65 3.72 2.64
CA GLN A 55 -3.31 3.12 2.56
C GLN A 55 -2.47 3.41 3.80
N SER A 56 -2.71 4.55 4.47
CA SER A 56 -2.12 4.83 5.79
C SER A 56 -2.48 3.80 6.87
N LEU A 57 -3.55 3.00 6.70
CA LEU A 57 -3.86 1.90 7.62
C LEU A 57 -2.79 0.82 7.60
N GLU A 58 -2.18 0.53 6.45
CA GLU A 58 -1.12 -0.47 6.34
C GLU A 58 0.10 -0.09 7.20
N ALA A 59 0.40 1.21 7.31
CA ALA A 59 1.44 1.71 8.21
C ALA A 59 1.09 1.41 9.68
N THR A 60 -0.18 1.56 10.07
CA THR A 60 -0.61 1.20 11.44
C THR A 60 -0.48 -0.29 11.72
N TYR A 61 -0.71 -1.15 10.73
CA TYR A 61 -0.54 -2.59 10.85
C TYR A 61 0.94 -2.97 10.95
N ALA A 62 1.82 -2.29 10.21
CA ALA A 62 3.26 -2.48 10.34
C ALA A 62 3.77 -2.03 11.73
N ILE A 63 3.28 -0.91 12.25
CA ILE A 63 3.60 -0.47 13.62
C ILE A 63 3.10 -1.47 14.65
N LEU A 64 1.85 -1.94 14.51
CA LEU A 64 1.27 -2.97 15.39
C LEU A 64 2.15 -4.22 15.39
N ASP A 65 2.52 -4.71 14.21
CA ASP A 65 3.38 -5.88 14.05
C ASP A 65 4.74 -5.70 14.74
N GLN A 66 5.41 -4.55 14.55
CA GLN A 66 6.66 -4.25 15.24
C GLN A 66 6.50 -4.23 16.76
N VAL A 67 5.48 -3.54 17.28
CA VAL A 67 5.25 -3.47 18.75
C VAL A 67 4.95 -4.85 19.32
N LEU A 68 4.19 -5.69 18.62
CA LEU A 68 3.88 -7.05 19.10
C LEU A 68 5.12 -7.97 19.11
N HIS A 69 6.07 -7.78 18.20
CA HIS A 69 7.24 -8.67 18.04
C HIS A 69 8.54 -8.15 18.65
N SER A 70 8.64 -6.86 18.97
CA SER A 70 9.84 -6.25 19.57
C SER A 70 9.55 -5.28 20.71
N GLY A 71 8.27 -5.02 21.01
CA GLY A 71 7.86 -4.08 22.05
C GLY A 71 7.87 -4.66 23.46
N PRO A 72 7.73 -3.80 24.49
CA PRO A 72 7.62 -4.23 25.87
C PRO A 72 6.42 -5.14 26.12
N ILE A 73 6.60 -6.16 26.96
CA ILE A 73 5.61 -7.22 27.22
C ILE A 73 4.31 -6.67 27.81
N GLU A 74 4.36 -5.55 28.53
CA GLU A 74 3.20 -4.84 29.06
C GLU A 74 2.22 -4.38 27.98
N ASN A 75 2.69 -4.10 26.77
CA ASN A 75 1.85 -3.69 25.64
C ASN A 75 1.08 -4.87 25.03
N THR A 76 1.51 -6.11 25.30
CA THR A 76 0.98 -7.33 24.66
C THR A 76 0.23 -8.22 25.64
N LEU A 77 0.63 -8.28 26.92
CA LEU A 77 0.13 -9.26 27.89
C LEU A 77 -0.80 -8.74 28.98
N LEU A 78 -0.94 -7.42 29.18
CA LEU A 78 -1.83 -6.94 30.23
C LEU A 78 -3.29 -6.97 29.74
N PRO A 79 -4.17 -7.81 30.32
CA PRO A 79 -5.59 -7.55 30.24
C PRO A 79 -5.75 -6.20 30.91
N TYR A 80 -6.24 -5.18 30.20
CA TYR A 80 -6.37 -3.85 30.76
C TYR A 80 -7.49 -3.83 31.81
N THR A 81 -7.18 -4.32 33.01
CA THR A 81 -7.90 -4.09 34.27
C THR A 81 -7.58 -2.68 34.75
N LYS A 82 -7.97 -1.68 33.96
CA LYS A 82 -8.03 -0.29 34.39
C LYS A 82 -9.40 0.26 34.03
N LEU A 83 -10.31 0.00 34.97
CA LEU A 83 -11.39 0.89 35.43
C LEU A 83 -11.35 2.27 34.76
N THR A 84 -12.05 2.42 33.64
CA THR A 84 -12.75 3.67 33.34
C THR A 84 -14.21 3.36 33.61
N HIS A 85 -14.87 4.21 34.40
CA HIS A 85 -16.29 4.08 34.78
C HIS A 85 -17.28 4.15 33.60
N GLU A 86 -16.80 3.97 32.37
CA GLU A 86 -17.56 4.02 31.13
C GLU A 86 -17.23 2.75 30.33
N SER A 87 -18.19 1.82 30.34
CA SER A 87 -18.31 0.57 29.55
C SER A 87 -17.61 -0.71 30.07
N ASN A 88 -18.44 -1.70 30.40
CA ASN A 88 -18.16 -3.08 30.80
C ASN A 88 -17.54 -3.98 29.69
N GLY A 89 -16.70 -3.44 28.80
CA GLY A 89 -16.13 -4.22 27.69
C GLY A 89 -14.72 -4.73 27.99
N LEU A 90 -14.55 -6.03 28.24
CA LEU A 90 -13.23 -6.66 28.29
C LEU A 90 -12.76 -6.91 26.85
N TRP A 91 -11.95 -6.02 26.30
CA TRP A 91 -11.41 -6.13 24.93
C TRP A 91 -10.00 -6.75 24.92
N PRO A 92 -9.59 -7.44 23.84
CA PRO A 92 -8.20 -7.90 23.69
C PRO A 92 -7.21 -6.73 23.74
N ALA A 93 -6.08 -6.90 24.44
CA ALA A 93 -5.03 -5.88 24.55
C ALA A 93 -4.51 -5.41 23.17
N SER A 94 -4.40 -6.34 22.21
CA SER A 94 -4.01 -6.06 20.84
C SER A 94 -4.95 -5.09 20.11
N SER A 95 -6.25 -5.14 20.40
CA SER A 95 -7.26 -4.28 19.76
C SER A 95 -7.21 -2.86 20.33
N LYS A 96 -6.94 -2.75 21.64
CA LYS A 96 -6.67 -1.47 22.28
C LYS A 96 -5.38 -0.85 21.72
N LEU A 97 -4.32 -1.64 21.62
CA LEU A 97 -3.05 -1.21 21.05
C LEU A 97 -3.22 -0.69 19.61
N LEU A 98 -3.93 -1.43 18.74
CA LEU A 98 -4.21 -0.98 17.38
C LEU A 98 -4.98 0.34 17.36
N SER A 99 -6.04 0.46 18.17
CA SER A 99 -6.81 1.72 18.29
C SER A 99 -5.95 2.89 18.77
N ASP A 100 -5.06 2.66 19.73
CA ASP A 100 -4.13 3.68 20.24
C ASP A 100 -3.08 4.09 19.20
N ILE A 101 -2.59 3.14 18.40
CA ILE A 101 -1.71 3.45 17.27
C ILE A 101 -2.46 4.31 16.26
N GLN A 102 -3.65 3.91 15.83
CA GLN A 102 -4.48 4.64 14.87
C GLN A 102 -4.77 6.07 15.33
N TYR A 103 -5.08 6.24 16.61
CA TYR A 103 -5.28 7.56 17.22
C TYR A 103 -3.99 8.40 17.21
N LYS A 104 -2.86 7.82 17.61
CA LYS A 104 -1.57 8.53 17.69
C LYS A 104 -1.04 8.98 16.33
N VAL A 105 -1.23 8.18 15.29
CA VAL A 105 -0.81 8.56 13.93
C VAL A 105 -1.73 9.59 13.28
N GLY A 106 -2.88 9.90 13.91
CA GLY A 106 -3.80 10.93 13.42
C GLY A 106 -4.59 10.52 12.18
N LEU A 107 -4.94 9.23 12.05
CA LEU A 107 -5.82 8.77 10.98
C LEU A 107 -7.17 9.50 11.06
N SER A 108 -7.78 9.75 9.90
CA SER A 108 -9.12 10.33 9.81
C SER A 108 -10.16 9.51 10.58
N ASP A 109 -11.20 10.18 11.08
CA ASP A 109 -12.26 9.58 11.89
C ASP A 109 -12.92 8.35 11.23
N TRP A 110 -13.03 8.33 9.90
CA TRP A 110 -13.62 7.20 9.17
C TRP A 110 -12.70 5.96 9.10
N SER A 111 -11.39 6.13 9.29
CA SER A 111 -10.39 5.04 9.25
C SER A 111 -9.97 4.57 10.64
N SER A 112 -10.11 5.43 11.65
CA SER A 112 -9.87 5.04 13.04
C SER A 112 -11.04 4.22 13.58
N CYS A 113 -10.76 3.21 14.41
CA CYS A 113 -11.80 2.39 15.02
C CYS A 113 -11.58 2.29 16.53
N SER A 114 -12.68 2.41 17.29
CA SER A 114 -12.61 2.15 18.73
C SER A 114 -12.34 0.67 19.01
N PRO A 115 -11.74 0.31 20.16
CA PRO A 115 -11.46 -1.08 20.49
C PRO A 115 -12.73 -1.96 20.47
N ALA A 116 -13.88 -1.38 20.81
CA ALA A 116 -15.17 -2.05 20.77
C ALA A 116 -15.59 -2.46 19.36
N HIS A 117 -15.36 -1.60 18.36
CA HIS A 117 -15.65 -1.90 16.96
C HIS A 117 -14.62 -2.84 16.32
N LEU A 118 -13.35 -2.74 16.74
CA LEU A 118 -12.29 -3.65 16.28
C LEU A 118 -12.52 -5.10 16.74
N GLY A 119 -13.12 -5.30 17.91
CA GLY A 119 -13.35 -6.64 18.49
C GLY A 119 -12.03 -7.39 18.65
N ALA A 120 -11.94 -8.63 18.16
CA ALA A 120 -10.70 -9.41 18.12
C ALA A 120 -10.04 -9.44 16.73
N TRP A 121 -10.21 -8.37 15.92
CA TRP A 121 -9.65 -8.31 14.57
C TRP A 121 -8.15 -8.63 14.49
N PRO A 122 -7.27 -8.16 15.41
CA PRO A 122 -5.84 -8.49 15.35
C PRO A 122 -5.57 -10.01 15.39
N HIS A 123 -6.45 -10.82 16.00
CA HIS A 123 -6.27 -12.28 16.01
C HIS A 123 -6.52 -12.92 14.64
N ARG A 124 -7.27 -12.24 13.76
CA ARG A 124 -7.52 -12.65 12.37
C ARG A 124 -6.47 -12.13 11.41
N PHE A 125 -5.53 -11.30 11.89
CA PHE A 125 -4.46 -10.78 11.07
C PHE A 125 -3.33 -11.81 10.97
N THR A 126 -3.52 -12.80 10.09
CA THR A 126 -2.66 -13.98 9.93
C THR A 126 -1.21 -13.64 9.57
N HIS A 127 -0.96 -12.46 8.99
CA HIS A 127 0.38 -11.98 8.69
C HIS A 127 1.23 -11.75 9.93
N LEU A 128 0.63 -11.52 11.11
CA LEU A 128 1.38 -11.45 12.37
C LEU A 128 2.11 -12.76 12.70
N VAL A 129 1.69 -13.91 12.14
CA VAL A 129 2.34 -15.20 12.38
C VAL A 129 3.40 -15.48 11.32
N ASN A 130 3.01 -15.45 10.04
CA ASN A 130 3.90 -15.86 8.96
C ASN A 130 4.90 -14.75 8.55
N TYR A 131 4.53 -13.48 8.78
CA TYR A 131 5.33 -12.29 8.51
C TYR A 131 5.63 -11.52 9.81
N GLY A 132 5.58 -12.20 10.96
CA GLY A 132 5.74 -11.57 12.27
C GLY A 132 7.04 -10.77 12.40
N GLY A 133 6.91 -9.50 12.77
CA GLY A 133 8.00 -8.54 12.87
C GLY A 133 8.54 -8.06 11.52
N ARG A 134 7.84 -8.34 10.41
CA ARG A 134 8.25 -8.04 9.03
C ARG A 134 7.12 -7.52 8.16
N TYR A 135 5.96 -7.17 8.71
CA TYR A 135 4.85 -6.64 7.90
C TYR A 135 5.21 -5.33 7.18
N TYR A 136 6.19 -4.56 7.71
CA TYR A 136 6.74 -3.38 7.03
C TYR A 136 7.34 -3.69 5.65
N ALA A 137 7.68 -4.95 5.35
CA ALA A 137 8.18 -5.36 4.05
C ALA A 137 7.23 -5.02 2.90
N TYR A 138 5.90 -5.09 3.11
CA TYR A 138 4.92 -4.69 2.10
C TYR A 138 5.02 -3.20 1.76
N LEU A 139 5.27 -2.35 2.77
CA LEU A 139 5.46 -0.91 2.57
C LEU A 139 6.75 -0.63 1.78
N MET A 140 7.85 -1.29 2.14
CA MET A 140 9.12 -1.13 1.43
C MET A 140 9.04 -1.65 -0.01
N ALA A 141 8.39 -2.80 -0.23
CA ALA A 141 8.12 -3.35 -1.55
C ALA A 141 7.29 -2.40 -2.41
N LYS A 142 6.22 -1.80 -1.85
CA LYS A 142 5.39 -0.79 -2.51
C LYS A 142 6.21 0.42 -2.93
N ALA A 143 7.05 0.94 -2.04
CA ALA A 143 7.93 2.06 -2.35
C ALA A 143 8.90 1.73 -3.50
N GLY A 144 9.54 0.55 -3.45
CA GLY A 144 10.47 0.11 -4.49
C GLY A 144 9.78 -0.14 -5.84
N ALA A 145 8.62 -0.80 -5.83
CA ALA A 145 7.82 -1.06 -7.02
C ALA A 145 7.38 0.24 -7.71
N ASN A 146 6.94 1.24 -6.94
CA ASN A 146 6.57 2.54 -7.46
C ASN A 146 7.74 3.27 -8.11
N LEU A 147 8.92 3.24 -7.50
CA LEU A 147 10.14 3.82 -8.10
C LEU A 147 10.46 3.15 -9.44
N VAL A 148 10.48 1.81 -9.48
CA VAL A 148 10.74 1.06 -10.71
C VAL A 148 9.69 1.36 -11.77
N TRP A 149 8.41 1.34 -11.42
CA TRP A 149 7.31 1.67 -12.33
C TRP A 149 7.47 3.06 -12.93
N ARG A 150 7.63 4.09 -12.08
CA ARG A 150 7.78 5.47 -12.52
C ARG A 150 8.97 5.64 -13.45
N ARG A 151 10.11 5.03 -13.13
CA ARG A 151 11.35 5.21 -13.88
C ARG A 151 11.36 4.48 -15.22
N TYR A 152 10.83 3.26 -15.28
CA TYR A 152 11.08 2.37 -16.40
C TYR A 152 9.84 2.04 -17.25
N PHE A 153 8.63 2.15 -16.70
CA PHE A 153 7.41 1.61 -17.32
C PHE A 153 6.24 2.61 -17.40
N SER A 154 6.23 3.68 -16.60
CA SER A 154 5.13 4.65 -16.58
C SER A 154 4.91 5.31 -17.95
N LYS A 155 5.98 5.64 -18.65
CA LYS A 155 5.91 6.21 -20.01
C LYS A 155 5.48 5.17 -21.04
N ASP A 156 6.04 3.97 -20.97
CA ASP A 156 5.72 2.86 -21.87
C ASP A 156 5.83 1.51 -21.12
N PRO A 157 4.70 0.85 -20.81
CA PRO A 157 4.71 -0.43 -20.11
C PRO A 157 5.25 -1.56 -21.00
N TRP A 158 5.35 -1.37 -22.32
CA TRP A 158 5.83 -2.39 -23.24
C TRP A 158 7.32 -2.25 -23.58
N CYS A 159 8.03 -1.34 -22.90
CA CYS A 159 9.45 -1.09 -23.14
C CYS A 159 10.30 -2.35 -22.88
N SER A 160 10.67 -3.05 -23.97
CA SER A 160 11.38 -4.32 -23.88
C SER A 160 12.77 -4.19 -23.27
N SER A 161 13.48 -3.07 -23.53
CA SER A 161 14.79 -2.80 -22.93
C SER A 161 14.69 -2.58 -21.42
N SER A 162 13.66 -1.86 -20.94
CA SER A 162 13.37 -1.72 -19.51
C SER A 162 13.07 -3.07 -18.87
N GLY A 163 12.26 -3.91 -19.54
CA GLY A 163 11.93 -5.25 -19.06
C GLY A 163 13.16 -6.16 -18.95
N GLN A 164 14.04 -6.13 -19.96
CA GLN A 164 15.29 -6.88 -19.96
C GLN A 164 16.21 -6.42 -18.82
N LEU A 165 16.38 -5.10 -18.64
CA LEU A 165 17.18 -4.55 -17.55
C LEU A 165 16.63 -4.97 -16.17
N TYR A 166 15.31 -4.89 -15.98
CA TYR A 166 14.67 -5.33 -14.73
C TYR A 166 14.89 -6.83 -14.45
N MET A 167 14.82 -7.66 -15.49
CA MET A 167 15.09 -9.10 -15.39
C MET A 167 16.54 -9.38 -15.00
N GLU A 168 17.49 -8.76 -15.70
CA GLU A 168 18.94 -8.97 -15.53
C GLU A 168 19.48 -8.42 -14.21
N LYS A 169 18.90 -7.33 -13.71
CA LYS A 169 19.40 -6.64 -12.50
C LYS A 169 18.69 -7.04 -11.21
N LEU A 170 17.49 -7.61 -11.31
CA LEU A 170 16.68 -7.90 -10.13
C LEU A 170 16.13 -9.33 -10.14
N LEU A 171 15.36 -9.72 -11.16
CA LEU A 171 14.62 -10.99 -11.12
C LEU A 171 15.53 -12.24 -11.18
N CYS A 172 16.56 -12.25 -12.03
CA CYS A 172 17.38 -13.44 -12.25
C CYS A 172 18.22 -13.86 -11.03
N HIS A 173 18.43 -12.95 -10.09
CA HIS A 173 19.26 -13.17 -8.89
C HIS A 173 18.54 -13.89 -7.75
N GLY A 174 17.20 -13.93 -7.79
CA GLY A 174 16.39 -14.56 -6.74
C GLY A 174 16.74 -14.06 -5.33
N GLY A 175 17.30 -14.94 -4.50
CA GLY A 175 17.68 -14.63 -3.12
C GLY A 175 19.17 -14.47 -2.87
N GLU A 176 20.01 -14.42 -3.91
CA GLU A 176 21.47 -14.44 -3.79
C GLU A 176 22.04 -13.16 -3.18
N TYR A 177 21.45 -12.00 -3.52
CA TYR A 177 21.92 -10.69 -3.07
C TYR A 177 20.88 -9.97 -2.20
N PRO A 178 21.32 -9.07 -1.29
CA PRO A 178 20.43 -8.20 -0.55
C PRO A 178 19.56 -7.35 -1.51
N PRO A 179 18.22 -7.36 -1.37
CA PRO A 179 17.35 -6.67 -2.31
C PRO A 179 17.58 -5.17 -2.45
N ALA A 180 18.01 -4.49 -1.36
CA ALA A 180 18.36 -3.07 -1.41
C ALA A 180 19.54 -2.77 -2.34
N ILE A 181 20.49 -3.71 -2.46
CA ILE A 181 21.63 -3.61 -3.38
C ILE A 181 21.15 -3.81 -4.81
N LEU A 182 20.35 -4.84 -5.08
CA LEU A 182 19.79 -5.10 -6.41
C LEU A 182 18.96 -3.92 -6.92
N LEU A 183 18.10 -3.36 -6.05
CA LEU A 183 17.29 -2.19 -6.39
C LEU A 183 18.16 -0.95 -6.63
N SER A 184 19.20 -0.73 -5.83
CA SER A 184 20.12 0.39 -6.04
C SER A 184 20.91 0.24 -7.35
N ASP A 185 21.40 -0.95 -7.66
CA ASP A 185 22.13 -1.22 -8.91
C ASP A 185 21.24 -1.02 -10.15
N LEU A 186 19.99 -1.49 -10.09
CA LEU A 186 18.99 -1.25 -11.13
C LEU A 186 18.79 0.26 -11.35
N LEU A 187 18.53 1.02 -10.28
CA LEU A 187 18.21 2.45 -10.36
C LEU A 187 19.40 3.32 -10.78
N ASN A 188 20.63 2.91 -10.48
CA ASN A 188 21.84 3.68 -10.79
C ASN A 188 22.33 3.51 -12.24
N CYS A 189 21.79 2.56 -13.01
CA CYS A 189 22.25 2.27 -14.38
C CYS A 189 22.07 3.43 -15.38
N ASP A 190 21.23 4.43 -15.07
CA ASP A 190 21.00 5.58 -15.96
C ASP A 190 21.70 6.87 -15.49
N ASP A 191 22.25 6.90 -14.28
CA ASP A 191 22.80 8.12 -13.65
C ASP A 191 24.34 8.19 -13.78
N GLU A 192 24.87 8.08 -15.01
CA GLU A 192 26.30 8.26 -15.27
C GLU A 192 26.81 9.70 -14.96
N ILE A 193 25.90 10.66 -14.70
CA ILE A 193 26.23 12.09 -14.53
C ILE A 193 26.46 12.49 -13.06
N ASN A 194 26.03 11.69 -12.08
CA ASN A 194 26.25 11.99 -10.65
C ASN A 194 27.02 10.85 -9.97
N SER A 195 28.35 10.96 -10.00
CA SER A 195 29.36 10.05 -9.42
C SER A 195 29.32 9.82 -7.89
N HIS A 196 28.20 10.06 -7.23
CA HIS A 196 27.97 9.60 -5.86
C HIS A 196 26.98 8.44 -5.90
N ASN A 197 27.48 7.22 -5.71
CA ASN A 197 26.70 6.02 -5.41
C ASN A 197 25.84 6.26 -4.16
N VAL A 198 24.69 6.91 -4.33
CA VAL A 198 23.71 7.05 -3.27
C VAL A 198 22.99 5.71 -3.20
N LEU A 199 23.51 4.82 -2.36
CA LEU A 199 22.77 3.62 -1.98
C LEU A 199 21.38 4.05 -1.50
N LEU A 200 20.33 3.46 -2.08
CA LEU A 200 18.96 3.76 -1.69
C LEU A 200 18.76 3.28 -0.24
N SER A 201 18.84 4.20 0.73
CA SER A 201 18.72 3.83 2.14
C SER A 201 17.25 3.53 2.48
N PRO A 202 16.98 2.62 3.44
CA PRO A 202 15.61 2.36 3.90
C PRO A 202 14.89 3.63 4.35
N LYS A 203 15.63 4.59 4.93
CA LYS A 203 15.10 5.90 5.31
C LYS A 203 14.58 6.69 4.11
N LYS A 204 15.37 6.79 3.04
CA LYS A 204 14.96 7.50 1.81
C LYS A 204 13.77 6.83 1.13
N LEU A 205 13.75 5.50 1.15
CA LEU A 205 12.63 4.73 0.61
C LEU A 205 11.34 4.97 1.41
N ALA A 206 11.45 5.03 2.74
CA ALA A 206 10.33 5.35 3.62
C ALA A 206 9.85 6.81 3.43
N GLU A 207 10.76 7.78 3.32
CA GLU A 207 10.43 9.18 3.04
C GLU A 207 9.66 9.31 1.71
N GLY A 208 10.18 8.71 0.64
CA GLY A 208 9.50 8.72 -0.66
C GLY A 208 8.15 8.00 -0.65
N LEU A 209 7.98 6.95 0.16
CA LEU A 209 6.69 6.30 0.35
C LEU A 209 5.70 7.22 1.08
N THR A 210 6.15 7.94 2.10
CA THR A 210 5.31 8.89 2.83
C THR A 210 4.78 9.97 1.90
N ASP A 211 5.65 10.59 1.11
CA ASP A 211 5.25 11.61 0.13
C ASP A 211 4.22 11.05 -0.87
N GLN A 212 4.44 9.82 -1.34
CA GLN A 212 3.52 9.16 -2.26
C GLN A 212 2.16 8.85 -1.63
N LEU A 213 2.13 8.34 -0.40
CA LEU A 213 0.88 8.04 0.30
C LEU A 213 0.04 9.32 0.50
N GLU A 214 0.68 10.43 0.84
CA GLU A 214 0.03 11.73 0.96
C GLU A 214 -0.55 12.19 -0.39
N GLU A 215 0.23 12.09 -1.48
CA GLU A 215 -0.23 12.43 -2.83
C GLU A 215 -1.45 11.57 -3.24
N MET A 216 -1.39 10.27 -2.99
CA MET A 216 -2.47 9.33 -3.32
C MET A 216 -3.73 9.64 -2.52
N GLU A 217 -3.64 9.81 -1.20
CA GLU A 217 -4.80 10.13 -0.36
C GLU A 217 -5.44 11.48 -0.73
N MET A 218 -4.62 12.50 -1.06
CA MET A 218 -5.13 13.78 -1.56
C MET A 218 -5.86 13.61 -2.90
N ALA A 219 -5.30 12.85 -3.84
CA ALA A 219 -5.91 12.60 -5.13
C ALA A 219 -7.24 11.84 -4.98
N SER A 220 -7.29 10.81 -4.13
CA SER A 220 -8.52 10.06 -3.85
C SER A 220 -9.59 10.93 -3.19
N THR A 221 -9.20 11.75 -2.21
CA THR A 221 -10.12 12.67 -1.52
C THR A 221 -10.70 13.69 -2.49
N SER A 222 -9.86 14.26 -3.37
CA SER A 222 -10.31 15.18 -4.42
C SER A 222 -11.29 14.51 -5.38
N LEU A 223 -11.04 13.26 -5.76
CA LEU A 223 -11.93 12.49 -6.63
C LEU A 223 -13.29 12.24 -5.96
N LEU A 224 -13.31 11.79 -4.70
CA LEU A 224 -14.55 11.56 -3.96
C LEU A 224 -15.39 12.83 -3.81
N ASN A 225 -14.78 13.95 -3.44
CA ASN A 225 -15.48 15.23 -3.30
C ASN A 225 -16.13 15.71 -4.62
N ARG A 226 -15.54 15.34 -5.78
CA ARG A 226 -16.13 15.62 -7.09
C ARG A 226 -17.32 14.72 -7.39
N ILE A 227 -17.29 13.46 -6.94
CA ILE A 227 -18.40 12.49 -7.10
C ILE A 227 -19.58 12.89 -6.20
N GLU A 228 -19.31 13.31 -4.96
CA GLU A 228 -20.34 13.71 -3.98
C GLU A 228 -20.90 15.13 -4.17
N SER A 229 -20.52 15.83 -5.25
CA SER A 229 -21.13 17.11 -5.59
C SER A 229 -22.64 16.94 -5.87
N PRO A 230 -23.56 17.52 -5.06
CA PRO A 230 -24.99 17.19 -5.05
C PRO A 230 -25.81 17.59 -6.29
N SER A 231 -25.17 17.89 -7.42
CA SER A 231 -25.85 18.40 -8.62
C SER A 231 -26.63 17.34 -9.42
N LEU A 232 -26.67 16.07 -8.98
CA LEU A 232 -27.23 14.98 -9.80
C LEU A 232 -28.41 14.18 -9.21
N PHE A 233 -28.99 14.55 -8.06
CA PHE A 233 -30.26 13.95 -7.62
C PHE A 233 -31.17 14.97 -6.88
N ARG A 234 -31.98 15.71 -7.64
CA ARG A 234 -33.31 16.14 -7.18
C ARG A 234 -34.33 15.28 -7.91
N PRO A 235 -34.97 14.29 -7.27
CA PRO A 235 -36.17 13.71 -7.88
C PRO A 235 -37.20 14.83 -8.00
N GLU A 236 -37.63 15.12 -9.22
CA GLU A 236 -38.77 16.02 -9.44
C GLU A 236 -39.96 15.46 -8.67
N SER A 237 -40.53 16.27 -7.79
CA SER A 237 -41.78 15.96 -7.13
C SER A 237 -42.86 15.86 -8.21
N CYS A 238 -43.26 14.62 -8.57
CA CYS A 238 -44.45 14.41 -9.38
C CYS A 238 -45.68 14.91 -8.62
N HIS A 239 -46.38 15.86 -9.24
CA HIS A 239 -47.71 16.36 -8.85
C HIS A 239 -48.80 15.30 -9.04
#